data_AF-A0A5D2XB34-F1
#
_entry.id   AF-A0A5D2XB34-F1
#
_cell.length_a   1.000
_cell.length_b   1.000
_cell.length_c   1.000
_cell.angle_alpha   90.00
_cell.angle_beta   90.00
_cell.angle_gamma   90.00
#
_symmetry.space_group_name_H-M   'P 1'
#
loop_
_entity.id
_entity.type
_entity.pdbx_description
1 polymer ?
#
loop_
_entity_poly.entity_id
_entity_poly.type
_entity_poly.pdbx_seq_one_letter_code
_entity_poly.pdbx_strand_id
1 'polypeptide(L)'
;MMKRLQLFIAAFAILAFNPLLALASDHIPLQDFCVAINDTKNGAVFVNGKFCKDPKLANAEDFFYLGLNIPRNTSNSIGSTVTLVNVAQISGLNTLGISLARVDYAPYGGLNPPHTHPRATEILVVLEGTLYVGFVTSNKDNCLITKVLNPGDVFVFPVGLIHFQFNIGNTKSVAFAGLSSQNPRVIIIANAIFGSNPPWDLDIKVY
;
A
#
# COMPACT_ATOMS: atom_id res chain seq x y z
N MET A 1 6.33 -49.88 -27.26
CA MET A 1 5.12 -49.17 -26.80
C MET A 1 5.23 -48.72 -25.33
N MET A 2 5.54 -49.62 -24.39
CA MET A 2 5.62 -49.32 -22.95
C MET A 2 6.64 -48.24 -22.53
N LYS A 3 7.87 -48.23 -23.08
CA LYS A 3 8.89 -47.20 -22.75
C LYS A 3 8.45 -45.77 -23.11
N ARG A 4 7.71 -45.61 -24.21
CA ARG A 4 7.17 -44.29 -24.62
C ARG A 4 6.06 -43.84 -23.67
N LEU A 5 5.19 -44.75 -23.26
CA LEU A 5 4.13 -44.46 -22.28
C LEU A 5 4.71 -44.05 -20.91
N GLN A 6 5.77 -44.72 -20.45
CA GLN A 6 6.47 -44.35 -19.21
C GLN A 6 7.14 -42.97 -19.29
N LEU A 7 7.77 -42.64 -20.42
CA LEU A 7 8.32 -41.29 -20.66
C LEU A 7 7.24 -40.21 -20.68
N PHE A 8 6.07 -40.50 -21.28
CA PHE A 8 4.92 -39.59 -21.26
C PHE A 8 4.37 -39.38 -19.85
N ILE A 9 4.22 -40.44 -19.06
CA ILE A 9 3.74 -40.37 -17.66
C ILE A 9 4.76 -39.60 -16.80
N ALA A 10 6.06 -39.85 -16.97
CA ALA A 10 7.10 -39.12 -16.24
C ALA A 10 7.13 -37.63 -16.62
N ALA A 11 6.99 -37.30 -17.91
CA ALA A 11 6.89 -35.91 -18.36
C ALA A 11 5.64 -35.19 -17.81
N PHE A 12 4.48 -35.87 -17.78
CA PHE A 12 3.25 -35.34 -17.18
C PHE A 12 3.38 -35.15 -15.66
N ALA A 13 4.06 -36.08 -14.96
CA ALA A 13 4.31 -35.96 -13.53
C ALA A 13 5.26 -34.79 -13.21
N ILE A 14 6.28 -34.54 -14.04
CA ILE A 14 7.19 -33.38 -13.90
C ILE A 14 6.47 -32.07 -14.21
N LEU A 15 5.55 -32.04 -15.19
CA LEU A 15 4.74 -30.86 -15.49
C LEU A 15 3.70 -30.56 -14.40
N ALA A 16 3.18 -31.60 -13.75
CA ALA A 16 2.21 -31.47 -12.66
C ALA A 16 2.83 -31.07 -11.31
N PHE A 17 4.16 -31.13 -11.16
CA PHE A 17 4.86 -30.85 -9.89
C PHE A 17 5.38 -29.42 -9.75
N ASN A 18 4.93 -28.48 -10.60
CA ASN A 18 5.24 -27.07 -10.43
C ASN A 18 3.97 -26.24 -10.23
N PRO A 19 3.42 -26.18 -9.01
CA PRO A 19 2.59 -25.04 -8.66
C PRO A 19 3.54 -23.88 -8.40
N LEU A 20 3.98 -23.18 -9.46
CA LEU A 20 4.40 -21.79 -9.29
C LEU A 20 3.13 -21.03 -8.93
N LEU A 21 2.76 -21.06 -7.64
CA LEU A 21 1.78 -20.16 -7.07
C LEU A 21 2.40 -18.77 -7.15
N ALA A 22 2.10 -18.05 -8.23
CA ALA A 22 2.38 -16.63 -8.31
C ALA A 22 1.50 -15.94 -7.25
N LEU A 23 2.08 -15.70 -6.07
CA LEU A 23 1.45 -14.85 -5.07
C LEU A 23 1.50 -13.41 -5.57
N ALA A 24 0.33 -12.77 -5.65
CA ALA A 24 0.19 -11.37 -6.04
C ALA A 24 0.40 -10.39 -4.85
N SER A 25 0.73 -10.91 -3.67
CA SER A 25 1.13 -10.15 -2.49
C SER A 25 2.65 -10.05 -2.40
N ASP A 26 3.15 -9.21 -1.49
CA ASP A 26 4.56 -9.25 -1.11
C ASP A 26 4.95 -10.68 -0.72
N HIS A 27 6.13 -11.12 -1.18
CA HIS A 27 6.62 -12.47 -0.97
C HIS A 27 7.05 -12.66 0.48
N ILE A 28 6.86 -13.88 1.01
CA ILE A 28 7.43 -14.26 2.31
C ILE A 28 8.97 -14.18 2.20
N PRO A 29 9.66 -13.52 3.14
CA PRO A 29 11.10 -13.38 3.09
C PRO A 29 11.79 -14.75 3.18
N LEU A 30 12.87 -14.93 2.42
CA LEU A 30 13.66 -16.17 2.38
C LEU A 30 14.85 -16.16 3.37
N GLN A 31 15.03 -15.06 4.08
CA GLN A 31 16.06 -14.81 5.08
C GLN A 31 15.55 -13.75 6.07
N ASP A 32 16.23 -13.57 7.20
CA ASP A 32 15.79 -12.66 8.27
C ASP A 32 15.51 -11.22 7.80
N PHE A 33 16.37 -10.68 6.93
CA PHE A 33 16.19 -9.35 6.35
C PHE A 33 16.93 -9.18 5.02
N CYS A 34 16.53 -8.18 4.24
CA CYS A 34 17.09 -7.90 2.93
C CYS A 34 17.12 -6.39 2.66
N VAL A 35 17.98 -5.64 3.34
CA VAL A 35 18.00 -4.16 3.28
C VAL A 35 18.14 -3.66 1.84
N ALA A 36 17.16 -2.89 1.36
CA ALA A 36 17.16 -2.37 0.00
C ALA A 36 18.36 -1.45 -0.27
N ILE A 37 18.97 -1.59 -1.45
CA ILE A 37 19.94 -0.63 -1.97
C ILE A 37 19.30 0.24 -3.06
N ASN A 38 19.72 1.50 -3.11
CA ASN A 38 19.41 2.39 -4.23
C ASN A 38 20.30 2.01 -5.40
N ASP A 39 19.68 1.68 -6.54
CA ASP A 39 20.41 1.31 -7.74
C ASP A 39 21.06 2.57 -8.34
N THR A 40 22.36 2.75 -8.09
CA THR A 40 23.09 4.01 -8.37
C THR A 40 23.89 3.95 -9.68
N LYS A 41 23.79 2.87 -10.46
CA LYS A 41 24.56 2.72 -11.70
C LYS A 41 23.66 2.56 -12.93
N ASN A 42 23.98 3.32 -13.97
CA ASN A 42 23.40 3.15 -15.30
C ASN A 42 23.65 1.70 -15.77
N GLY A 43 22.57 0.92 -15.95
CA GLY A 43 22.63 -0.52 -16.21
C GLY A 43 22.02 -1.42 -15.13
N ALA A 44 21.45 -0.82 -14.07
CA ALA A 44 20.58 -1.44 -13.09
C ALA A 44 19.58 -2.45 -13.70
N VAL A 45 19.56 -3.68 -13.19
CA VAL A 45 18.60 -4.72 -13.62
C VAL A 45 17.30 -4.54 -12.82
N PHE A 46 16.16 -4.42 -13.52
CA PHE A 46 14.87 -4.29 -12.84
C PHE A 46 14.41 -5.65 -12.28
N VAL A 47 14.18 -5.71 -10.96
CA VAL A 47 13.68 -6.90 -10.26
C VAL A 47 12.35 -6.61 -9.56
N ASN A 48 11.58 -7.66 -9.24
CA ASN A 48 10.40 -7.52 -8.38
C ASN A 48 10.83 -7.22 -6.94
N GLY A 49 10.76 -5.96 -6.54
CA GLY A 49 11.23 -5.47 -5.23
C GLY A 49 12.49 -4.62 -5.36
N LYS A 50 13.51 -4.92 -4.53
CA LYS A 50 14.79 -4.23 -4.52
C LYS A 50 15.93 -5.21 -4.29
N PHE A 51 17.09 -4.91 -4.85
CA PHE A 51 18.34 -5.58 -4.48
C PHE A 51 18.68 -5.34 -3.02
N CYS A 52 19.43 -6.28 -2.46
CA CYS A 52 19.78 -6.26 -1.05
C CYS A 52 21.26 -5.98 -0.85
N LYS A 53 21.55 -5.21 0.20
CA LYS A 53 22.91 -4.97 0.66
C LYS A 53 23.45 -6.22 1.37
N ASP A 54 24.77 -6.36 1.46
CA ASP A 54 25.40 -7.42 2.26
C ASP A 54 24.85 -7.38 3.70
N PRO A 55 24.25 -8.47 4.21
CA PRO A 55 23.67 -8.51 5.55
C PRO A 55 24.66 -8.13 6.66
N LYS A 56 25.96 -8.35 6.47
CA LYS A 56 27.01 -8.00 7.44
C LYS A 56 27.21 -6.50 7.60
N LEU A 57 26.74 -5.70 6.64
CA LEU A 57 26.84 -4.25 6.66
C LEU A 57 25.59 -3.60 7.28
N ALA A 58 24.55 -4.39 7.60
CA ALA A 58 23.30 -3.89 8.15
C ALA A 58 23.48 -3.29 9.56
N ASN A 59 22.75 -2.21 9.83
CA ASN A 59 22.75 -1.54 11.13
C ASN A 59 21.35 -0.97 11.43
N ALA A 60 21.16 -0.45 12.64
CA ALA A 60 19.85 0.04 13.11
C ALA A 60 19.24 1.14 12.23
N GLU A 61 20.07 1.99 11.61
CA GLU A 61 19.59 3.10 10.76
C GLU A 61 18.91 2.59 9.48
N ASP A 62 19.20 1.37 9.03
CA ASP A 62 18.51 0.76 7.87
C ASP A 62 17.04 0.42 8.19
N PHE A 63 16.68 0.30 9.47
CA PHE A 63 15.36 -0.14 9.94
C PHE A 63 14.59 0.98 10.66
N PHE A 64 15.08 2.21 10.61
CA PHE A 64 14.61 3.32 11.42
C PHE A 64 14.08 4.47 10.57
N TYR A 65 13.04 5.15 11.07
CA TYR A 65 12.56 6.41 10.52
C TYR A 65 12.20 7.38 11.65
N LEU A 66 12.77 8.57 11.60
CA LEU A 66 12.48 9.66 12.53
C LEU A 66 11.45 10.64 11.94
N GLY A 67 10.57 11.18 12.79
CA GLY A 67 9.79 12.37 12.46
C GLY A 67 8.30 12.15 12.23
N LEU A 68 7.78 10.92 12.38
CA LEU A 68 6.33 10.67 12.38
C LEU A 68 5.61 11.32 13.57
N ASN A 69 6.32 11.73 14.62
CA ASN A 69 5.77 12.51 15.72
C ASN A 69 5.49 13.97 15.32
N ILE A 70 6.07 14.46 14.23
CA ILE A 70 5.96 15.87 13.81
C ILE A 70 4.71 16.04 12.94
N PRO A 71 3.72 16.86 13.35
CA PRO A 71 2.54 17.11 12.53
C PRO A 71 2.89 17.77 11.20
N ARG A 72 2.21 17.38 10.12
CA ARG A 72 2.38 18.00 8.80
C ARG A 72 1.43 19.17 8.56
N ASN A 73 1.83 20.04 7.62
CA ASN A 73 1.03 21.20 7.23
C ASN A 73 -0.17 20.77 6.40
N THR A 74 -1.38 20.99 6.93
CA THR A 74 -2.64 20.69 6.26
C THR A 74 -3.27 21.89 5.53
N SER A 75 -2.55 23.01 5.38
CA SER A 75 -2.98 24.19 4.60
C SER A 75 -2.85 23.95 3.08
N ASN A 76 -3.62 23.00 2.57
CA ASN A 76 -3.72 22.66 1.15
C ASN A 76 -5.19 22.44 0.77
N SER A 77 -5.49 22.26 -0.52
CA SER A 77 -6.86 22.21 -1.06
C SER A 77 -7.73 21.08 -0.52
N ILE A 78 -7.14 19.99 -0.05
CA ILE A 78 -7.86 18.84 0.52
C ILE A 78 -7.81 18.83 2.06
N GLY A 79 -7.05 19.73 2.68
CA GLY A 79 -6.98 19.83 4.13
C GLY A 79 -6.34 18.61 4.81
N SER A 80 -5.52 17.81 4.13
CA SER A 80 -4.86 16.66 4.74
C SER A 80 -3.43 16.48 4.23
N THR A 81 -2.60 15.75 4.95
CA THR A 81 -1.27 15.36 4.47
C THR A 81 -0.90 13.97 4.97
N VAL A 82 -0.51 13.11 4.02
CA VAL A 82 -0.06 11.75 4.27
C VAL A 82 1.46 11.73 4.31
N THR A 83 2.04 11.26 5.41
CA THR A 83 3.46 10.89 5.50
C THR A 83 3.56 9.38 5.43
N LEU A 84 3.82 8.85 4.22
CA LEU A 84 4.04 7.43 3.99
C LEU A 84 5.50 7.06 4.32
N VAL A 85 5.66 5.98 5.06
CA VAL A 85 6.94 5.37 5.44
C VAL A 85 6.94 3.95 4.91
N ASN A 86 7.42 3.81 3.68
CA ASN A 86 7.50 2.53 2.96
C ASN A 86 8.97 2.16 2.72
N VAL A 87 9.24 1.15 1.88
CA VAL A 87 10.60 0.71 1.57
C VAL A 87 11.54 1.80 1.04
N ALA A 88 11.01 2.90 0.49
CA ALA A 88 11.80 4.04 0.05
C ALA A 88 12.31 4.91 1.22
N GLN A 89 11.62 4.90 2.36
CA GLN A 89 12.00 5.63 3.57
C GLN A 89 12.75 4.74 4.57
N ILE A 90 12.35 3.46 4.70
CA ILE A 90 13.04 2.46 5.51
C ILE A 90 13.46 1.32 4.59
N SER A 91 14.74 1.29 4.21
CA SER A 91 15.28 0.28 3.30
C SER A 91 15.17 -1.14 3.85
N GLY A 92 15.19 -1.29 5.18
CA GLY A 92 15.00 -2.56 5.89
C GLY A 92 13.61 -3.18 5.73
N LEU A 93 12.59 -2.44 5.26
CA LEU A 93 11.25 -2.99 4.98
C LEU A 93 11.20 -3.90 3.74
N ASN A 94 12.27 -3.92 2.93
CA ASN A 94 12.30 -4.75 1.74
C ASN A 94 12.17 -6.24 2.12
N THR A 95 11.29 -6.94 1.42
CA THR A 95 10.85 -8.32 1.64
C THR A 95 9.97 -8.57 2.87
N LEU A 96 9.68 -7.56 3.70
CA LEU A 96 8.95 -7.75 4.97
C LEU A 96 7.43 -7.54 4.88
N GLY A 97 6.90 -7.14 3.73
CA GLY A 97 5.45 -7.15 3.49
C GLY A 97 4.63 -6.11 4.26
N ILE A 98 5.26 -5.07 4.83
CA ILE A 98 4.56 -4.03 5.60
C ILE A 98 5.08 -2.62 5.33
N SER A 99 4.23 -1.63 5.57
CA SER A 99 4.60 -0.21 5.67
C SER A 99 3.67 0.53 6.63
N LEU A 100 4.00 1.78 6.95
CA LEU A 100 3.25 2.63 7.86
C LEU A 100 2.99 3.99 7.22
N ALA A 101 1.86 4.62 7.55
CA ALA A 101 1.59 6.00 7.22
C ALA A 101 1.08 6.76 8.45
N ARG A 102 1.43 8.04 8.55
CA ARG A 102 0.71 9.02 9.37
C ARG A 102 -0.13 9.89 8.47
N VAL A 103 -1.34 10.22 8.90
CA VAL A 103 -2.18 11.21 8.22
C VAL A 103 -2.58 12.29 9.21
N ASP A 104 -2.30 13.54 8.82
CA ASP A 104 -2.73 14.74 9.53
C ASP A 104 -3.91 15.37 8.78
N TYR A 105 -4.96 15.75 9.49
CA TYR A 105 -6.17 16.36 8.93
C TYR A 105 -6.44 17.73 9.55
N ALA A 106 -6.74 18.72 8.69
CA ALA A 106 -7.26 20.02 9.09
C ALA A 106 -8.63 19.86 9.77
N PRO A 107 -9.00 20.77 10.68
CA PRO A 107 -10.33 20.80 11.27
C PRO A 107 -11.41 21.00 10.22
N TYR A 108 -12.61 20.45 10.46
CA TYR A 108 -13.84 20.71 9.72
C TYR A 108 -13.65 20.63 8.20
N GLY A 109 -13.28 19.45 7.69
CA GLY A 109 -13.19 19.23 6.26
C GLY A 109 -11.86 18.67 5.73
N GLY A 110 -10.90 18.37 6.60
CA GLY A 110 -9.69 17.66 6.19
C GLY A 110 -10.03 16.31 5.58
N LEU A 111 -9.70 16.12 4.30
CA LEU A 111 -10.09 14.97 3.49
C LEU A 111 -8.84 14.24 2.98
N ASN A 112 -8.73 12.96 3.28
CA ASN A 112 -7.96 12.05 2.45
C ASN A 112 -8.94 11.47 1.41
N PRO A 113 -8.87 11.92 0.14
CA PRO A 113 -9.91 11.72 -0.86
C PRO A 113 -10.12 10.24 -1.20
N PRO A 114 -11.22 9.87 -1.89
CA PRO A 114 -11.39 8.51 -2.38
C PRO A 114 -10.16 7.99 -3.12
N HIS A 115 -9.57 6.93 -2.59
CA HIS A 115 -8.36 6.30 -3.10
C HIS A 115 -8.39 4.79 -2.89
N THR A 116 -7.45 4.08 -3.52
CA THR A 116 -7.26 2.64 -3.32
C THR A 116 -5.78 2.29 -3.24
N HIS A 117 -5.48 1.23 -2.49
CA HIS A 117 -4.18 0.59 -2.40
C HIS A 117 -4.20 -0.71 -3.22
N PRO A 118 -3.61 -0.73 -4.44
CA PRO A 118 -3.72 -1.89 -5.32
C PRO A 118 -2.98 -3.13 -4.80
N ARG A 119 -2.10 -2.99 -3.80
CA ARG A 119 -1.26 -4.09 -3.29
C ARG A 119 -1.26 -4.22 -1.76
N ALA A 120 -2.12 -3.52 -1.04
CA ALA A 120 -2.16 -3.61 0.42
C ALA A 120 -3.57 -3.47 0.97
N THR A 121 -3.87 -4.27 1.99
CA THR A 121 -4.91 -3.95 2.98
C THR A 121 -4.36 -2.88 3.90
N GLU A 122 -5.22 -1.97 4.35
CA GLU A 122 -4.89 -0.94 5.32
C GLU A 122 -5.65 -1.18 6.63
N ILE A 123 -4.99 -0.98 7.76
CA ILE A 123 -5.62 -0.88 9.09
C ILE A 123 -5.25 0.48 9.69
N LEU A 124 -6.26 1.28 10.02
CA LEU A 124 -6.10 2.64 10.51
C LEU A 124 -6.55 2.75 11.96
N VAL A 125 -5.74 3.40 12.79
CA VAL A 125 -6.06 3.78 14.18
C VAL A 125 -6.06 5.30 14.32
N VAL A 126 -7.08 5.84 14.97
CA VAL A 126 -7.14 7.27 15.28
C VAL A 126 -6.35 7.55 16.55
N LEU A 127 -5.43 8.51 16.49
CA LEU A 127 -4.66 8.98 17.65
C LEU A 127 -5.31 10.21 18.29
N GLU A 128 -5.80 11.15 17.47
CA GLU A 128 -6.40 12.41 17.92
C GLU A 128 -7.59 12.78 17.03
N GLY A 129 -8.59 13.45 17.61
CA GLY A 129 -9.75 13.98 16.90
C GLY A 129 -10.79 12.92 16.51
N THR A 130 -11.57 13.22 15.48
CA THR A 130 -12.72 12.39 15.06
C THR A 130 -12.73 12.26 13.54
N LEU A 131 -12.76 11.03 13.02
CA LEU A 131 -12.76 10.76 11.58
C LEU A 131 -14.03 10.02 11.17
N TYR A 132 -14.69 10.50 10.11
CA TYR A 132 -15.64 9.73 9.35
C TYR A 132 -14.89 8.99 8.25
N VAL A 133 -14.95 7.65 8.27
CA VAL A 133 -14.23 6.79 7.33
C VAL A 133 -15.19 5.84 6.64
N GLY A 134 -14.77 5.30 5.49
CA GLY A 134 -15.48 4.20 4.87
C GLY A 134 -14.81 3.69 3.61
N PHE A 135 -15.29 2.54 3.15
CA PHE A 135 -14.95 1.95 1.86
C PHE A 135 -16.20 1.56 1.08
N VAL A 136 -16.04 1.41 -0.23
CA VAL A 136 -17.10 0.99 -1.14
C VAL A 136 -16.81 -0.45 -1.60
N THR A 137 -17.81 -1.33 -1.50
CA THR A 137 -17.69 -2.70 -2.01
C THR A 137 -17.62 -2.72 -3.53
N SER A 138 -17.10 -3.80 -4.11
CA SER A 138 -17.08 -3.96 -5.57
C SER A 138 -18.50 -4.07 -6.16
N ASN A 139 -18.61 -3.80 -7.45
CA ASN A 139 -19.80 -4.06 -8.28
C ASN A 139 -20.39 -5.47 -8.00
N LYS A 140 -21.71 -5.69 -7.86
CA LYS A 140 -22.91 -4.91 -8.29
C LYS A 140 -23.51 -3.96 -7.26
N ASP A 141 -23.16 -4.07 -5.99
CA ASP A 141 -23.85 -3.33 -4.94
C ASP A 141 -23.27 -1.94 -4.73
N ASN A 142 -21.96 -1.76 -4.97
CA ASN A 142 -21.23 -0.51 -4.69
C ASN A 142 -21.60 0.07 -3.32
N CYS A 143 -21.72 -0.81 -2.33
CA CYS A 143 -22.27 -0.49 -1.03
C CYS A 143 -21.23 0.29 -0.22
N LEU A 144 -21.65 1.42 0.34
CA LEU A 144 -20.81 2.23 1.22
C LEU A 144 -20.88 1.68 2.65
N ILE A 145 -19.74 1.21 3.17
CA ILE A 145 -19.58 0.77 4.57
C ILE A 145 -18.78 1.84 5.31
N THR A 146 -19.37 2.45 6.33
CA THR A 146 -18.80 3.61 7.03
C THR A 146 -18.86 3.52 8.54
N LYS A 147 -18.01 4.31 9.19
CA LYS A 147 -17.98 4.48 10.65
C LYS A 147 -17.42 5.86 11.02
N VAL A 148 -17.87 6.39 12.15
CA VAL A 148 -17.20 7.50 12.84
C VAL A 148 -16.27 6.91 13.90
N LEU A 149 -14.99 7.28 13.83
CA LEU A 149 -13.92 6.83 14.71
C LEU A 149 -13.48 7.95 15.65
N ASN A 150 -13.22 7.60 16.91
CA ASN A 150 -12.65 8.44 17.95
C ASN A 150 -11.24 7.93 18.32
N PRO A 151 -10.46 8.66 19.16
CA PRO A 151 -9.13 8.22 19.54
C PRO A 151 -9.12 6.81 20.15
N GLY A 152 -8.24 5.95 19.63
CA GLY A 152 -8.14 4.53 19.98
C GLY A 152 -8.99 3.59 19.12
N ASP A 153 -9.97 4.11 18.37
CA ASP A 153 -10.77 3.29 17.45
C ASP A 153 -9.95 2.88 16.23
N VAL A 154 -10.26 1.68 15.70
CA VAL A 154 -9.58 1.06 14.56
C VAL A 154 -10.58 0.73 13.46
N PHE A 155 -10.16 0.86 12.20
CA PHE A 155 -10.95 0.45 11.03
C PHE A 155 -10.06 -0.16 9.94
N VAL A 156 -10.59 -1.16 9.22
CA VAL A 156 -9.84 -1.90 8.18
C VAL A 156 -10.41 -1.57 6.81
N PHE A 157 -9.53 -1.29 5.86
CA PHE A 157 -9.85 -1.10 4.45
C PHE A 157 -9.28 -2.28 3.64
N PRO A 158 -10.13 -3.16 3.08
CA PRO A 158 -9.66 -4.30 2.30
C PRO A 158 -8.84 -3.90 1.08
N VAL A 159 -7.84 -4.71 0.73
CA VAL A 159 -6.98 -4.48 -0.44
C VAL A 159 -7.79 -4.18 -1.70
N GLY A 160 -7.37 -3.15 -2.43
CA GLY A 160 -7.96 -2.77 -3.71
C GLY A 160 -9.32 -2.04 -3.63
N LEU A 161 -9.99 -1.99 -2.48
CA LEU A 161 -11.27 -1.26 -2.36
C LEU A 161 -11.06 0.26 -2.24
N ILE A 162 -11.96 1.00 -2.88
CA ILE A 162 -11.98 2.47 -2.80
C ILE A 162 -12.43 2.87 -1.41
N HIS A 163 -11.65 3.72 -0.74
CA HIS A 163 -11.94 4.19 0.59
C HIS A 163 -11.48 5.64 0.80
N PHE A 164 -11.91 6.25 1.90
CA PHE A 164 -11.61 7.64 2.24
C PHE A 164 -11.60 7.84 3.76
N GLN A 165 -11.04 8.97 4.18
CA GLN A 165 -11.18 9.47 5.54
C GLN A 165 -11.47 10.98 5.52
N PHE A 166 -12.40 11.42 6.35
CA PHE A 166 -12.87 12.80 6.42
C PHE A 166 -12.97 13.27 7.87
N ASN A 167 -12.32 14.38 8.19
CA ASN A 167 -12.37 14.98 9.52
C ASN A 167 -13.65 15.81 9.69
N ILE A 168 -14.61 15.25 10.43
CA ILE A 168 -15.87 15.91 10.81
C ILE A 168 -15.74 16.74 12.09
N GLY A 169 -14.62 16.63 12.81
CA GLY A 169 -14.39 17.34 14.07
C GLY A 169 -13.99 18.79 13.85
N ASN A 170 -14.23 19.62 14.87
CA ASN A 170 -13.83 21.03 14.89
C ASN A 170 -12.36 21.24 15.28
N THR A 171 -11.63 20.16 15.54
CA THR A 171 -10.19 20.15 15.84
C THR A 171 -9.43 19.39 14.76
N LYS A 172 -8.09 19.52 14.77
CA LYS A 172 -7.24 18.66 13.95
C LYS A 172 -7.44 17.20 14.36
N SER A 173 -7.24 16.30 13.39
CA SER A 173 -7.26 14.86 13.63
C SER A 173 -5.94 14.25 13.14
N VAL A 174 -5.49 13.19 13.82
CA VAL A 174 -4.27 12.45 13.50
C VAL A 174 -4.61 10.97 13.50
N ALA A 175 -4.18 10.25 12.46
CA ALA A 175 -4.31 8.80 12.38
C ALA A 175 -3.03 8.16 11.90
N PHE A 176 -2.83 6.90 12.28
CA PHE A 176 -1.78 6.03 11.77
C PHE A 176 -2.39 4.85 11.05
N ALA A 177 -1.79 4.48 9.93
CA ALA A 177 -2.26 3.39 9.09
C ALA A 177 -1.12 2.38 8.84
N GLY A 178 -1.34 1.13 9.21
CA GLY A 178 -0.47 0.01 8.82
C GLY A 178 -0.96 -0.58 7.50
N LEU A 179 -0.03 -0.87 6.58
CA LEU A 179 -0.36 -1.41 5.26
C LEU A 179 0.36 -2.73 5.04
N SER A 180 -0.33 -3.72 4.50
CA SER A 180 0.19 -5.08 4.25
C SER A 180 1.06 -5.21 2.99
N SER A 181 1.91 -4.22 2.71
CA SER A 181 2.96 -4.29 1.69
C SER A 181 4.06 -3.27 1.99
N GLN A 182 5.30 -3.61 1.64
CA GLN A 182 6.46 -2.72 1.64
C GLN A 182 6.28 -1.53 0.67
N ASN A 183 5.39 -1.69 -0.32
CA ASN A 183 5.07 -0.69 -1.31
C ASN A 183 3.58 -0.79 -1.71
N PRO A 184 2.66 -0.21 -0.91
CA PRO A 184 1.23 -0.30 -1.16
C PRO A 184 0.83 0.40 -2.46
N ARG A 185 1.54 1.49 -2.82
CA ARG A 185 1.14 2.55 -3.77
C ARG A 185 -0.27 3.07 -3.50
N VAL A 186 -0.65 4.13 -4.18
CA VAL A 186 -1.97 4.74 -4.04
C VAL A 186 -2.47 5.14 -5.42
N ILE A 187 -3.76 4.95 -5.64
CA ILE A 187 -4.49 5.51 -6.78
C ILE A 187 -5.55 6.44 -6.20
N ILE A 188 -5.35 7.75 -6.33
CA ILE A 188 -6.38 8.74 -6.00
C ILE A 188 -7.37 8.73 -7.15
N ILE A 189 -8.63 8.38 -6.87
CA ILE A 189 -9.62 8.08 -7.92
C ILE A 189 -9.86 9.29 -8.82
N ALA A 190 -10.08 10.46 -8.23
CA ALA A 190 -10.28 11.70 -8.99
C ALA A 190 -9.07 12.04 -9.89
N ASN A 191 -7.84 11.88 -9.40
CA ASN A 191 -6.65 12.16 -10.19
C ASN A 191 -6.48 11.13 -11.33
N ALA A 192 -6.76 9.86 -11.06
CA ALA A 192 -6.64 8.82 -12.07
C ALA A 192 -7.66 8.97 -13.21
N ILE A 193 -8.87 9.47 -12.90
CA ILE A 193 -9.94 9.66 -13.88
C ILE A 193 -9.79 11.00 -14.61
N PHE A 194 -9.60 12.10 -13.88
CA PHE A 194 -9.69 13.46 -14.43
C PHE A 194 -8.32 14.14 -14.62
N GLY A 195 -7.23 13.51 -14.19
CA GLY A 195 -5.89 14.08 -14.21
C GLY A 195 -4.80 13.09 -14.63
N SER A 196 -5.15 12.01 -15.34
CA SER A 196 -4.16 11.07 -15.86
C SER A 196 -3.26 11.73 -16.92
N ASN A 197 -2.08 11.16 -17.11
CA ASN A 197 -1.13 11.59 -18.14
C ASN A 197 -0.56 10.37 -18.89
N PRO A 198 -0.83 10.22 -20.20
CA PRO A 198 -1.73 11.06 -21.00
C PRO A 198 -3.19 10.99 -20.49
N PRO A 199 -4.00 12.05 -20.74
CA PRO A 199 -5.40 12.07 -20.32
C PRO A 199 -6.21 10.99 -21.05
N TRP A 200 -7.36 10.63 -20.48
CA TRP A 200 -8.33 9.77 -21.15
C TRP A 200 -8.83 10.45 -22.44
N ASP A 201 -9.12 9.65 -23.47
CA ASP A 201 -9.77 10.15 -24.67
C ASP A 201 -11.16 10.70 -24.30
N LEU A 202 -11.54 11.84 -24.86
CA LEU A 202 -12.70 12.65 -24.45
C LEU A 202 -14.04 11.91 -24.65
N ASP A 203 -14.06 10.87 -25.48
CA ASP A 203 -15.24 10.05 -25.75
C ASP A 203 -15.45 8.89 -24.76
N ILE A 204 -14.52 8.67 -23.83
CA ILE A 204 -14.68 7.66 -22.78
C ILE A 204 -15.58 8.22 -21.68
N LYS A 205 -16.80 7.69 -21.61
CA LYS A 205 -17.79 8.10 -20.61
C LYS A 205 -17.58 7.38 -19.29
N VAL A 206 -17.50 8.16 -18.21
CA VAL A 206 -17.52 7.69 -16.83
C VAL A 206 -18.98 7.72 -16.37
N TYR A 207 -19.55 6.56 -16.10
CA TYR A 207 -20.96 6.36 -15.72
C TYR A 207 -21.09 5.78 -14.32
#